data_AF-A0A7W9LKW1-F1
#
_entry.id   AF-A0A7W9LKW1-F1
#
_cell.length_a   1.000
_cell.length_b   1.000
_cell.length_c   1.000
_cell.angle_alpha   90.00
_cell.angle_beta   90.00
_cell.angle_gamma   90.00
#
_symmetry.space_group_name_H-M   'P 1'
#
loop_
_entity.id
_entity.type
_entity.pdbx_description
1 polymer ?
#
loop_
_entity_poly.entity_id
_entity_poly.type
_entity_poly.pdbx_seq_one_letter_code
_entity_poly.pdbx_strand_id
1 'polypeptide(L)'
;MRETLRVWHPLFDRLVALWCDTVEGDLPTVVDDGVSGGWPCRQWPADWAARRVEWLADYAAAVRSHPLAAGHRRPKSNFSRLRAALERCPEDSSLLTGREVGWVRRALANAVTAHGAPGSERRAALRAVQAAVAVRPTHAAIAQVLADRLEPFPADGGLPSVDAVAHELTAGEARAVGPDAAGQPVPPRLVSKVERALEAPVDVLVERGVIGSGEVLATVLPQVTSQLLAANIDDAALRQLYTQAYAAFRRRRGLLLLNLEHQVGFDELPWVRAVAPQRAARTESAQGARQALRQTTLLALTAFPQTILPNPLLREFGALATQAGLRLPLVEEVAADIFMGTFTRKWHDAATVASTVLAGSLYARYYDLPEAAYWAAHEPPPEPAGPPDASRREPVTADAFAALCASRAAAEAQPSAGGAPYVAVNGTVIEQSQILTTHNLAPLMRELDLTDRLRSAAPELTAAVVQWLVRRLSQPAPSRHAALIAVKNAAYAWRQAIFFAGLGDADQQRALLDELRRLLDEARLDRFRPTVDGLAHVVGGGRFAPDGTVPGGEGRRLLGWTAGTHWYLTG
;
A
#
# COMPACT_ATOMS: atom_id res chain seq x y z
N MET A 1 -22.22 14.69 13.72
CA MET A 1 -23.23 13.66 13.39
C MET A 1 -24.25 13.46 14.51
N ARG A 2 -23.86 13.16 15.78
CA ARG A 2 -24.83 12.97 16.88
C ARG A 2 -25.78 14.17 17.10
N GLU A 3 -25.26 15.40 17.14
CA GLU A 3 -26.12 16.60 17.20
C GLU A 3 -27.08 16.68 16.01
N THR A 4 -26.63 16.32 14.81
CA THR A 4 -27.46 16.30 13.61
C THR A 4 -28.66 15.38 13.79
N LEU A 5 -28.43 14.16 14.29
CA LEU A 5 -29.48 13.16 14.47
C LEU A 5 -30.40 13.46 15.65
N ARG A 6 -29.86 13.94 16.79
CA ARG A 6 -30.61 14.14 18.03
C ARG A 6 -31.32 15.49 18.13
N VAL A 7 -30.76 16.52 17.51
CA VAL A 7 -31.23 17.91 17.68
C VAL A 7 -31.74 18.45 16.36
N TRP A 8 -30.89 18.47 15.34
CA TRP A 8 -31.20 19.18 14.09
C TRP A 8 -32.26 18.47 13.24
N HIS A 9 -32.25 17.14 13.20
CA HIS A 9 -33.24 16.36 12.46
C HIS A 9 -34.66 16.47 13.06
N PRO A 10 -34.88 16.28 14.39
CA PRO A 10 -36.18 16.54 15.00
C PRO A 10 -36.65 17.99 14.85
N LEU A 11 -35.74 18.96 14.99
CA LEU A 11 -36.09 20.37 14.83
C LEU A 11 -36.47 20.70 13.36
N PHE A 12 -35.79 20.09 12.39
CA PHE A 12 -36.16 20.17 10.97
C PHE A 12 -37.53 19.55 10.70
N ASP A 13 -37.87 18.43 11.36
CA ASP A 13 -39.18 17.81 11.21
C ASP A 13 -40.30 18.71 11.71
N ARG A 14 -40.11 19.36 12.86
CA ARG A 14 -41.06 20.35 13.39
C ARG A 14 -41.22 21.53 12.43
N LEU A 15 -40.14 21.98 11.80
CA LEU A 15 -40.17 23.04 10.79
C LEU A 15 -40.97 22.62 9.55
N VAL A 16 -40.72 21.41 9.05
CA VAL A 16 -41.44 20.86 7.90
C VAL A 16 -42.92 20.67 8.23
N ALA A 17 -43.25 20.16 9.42
CA ALA A 17 -44.63 20.01 9.88
C ALA A 17 -45.36 21.35 9.92
N LEU A 18 -44.75 22.37 10.54
CA LEU A 18 -45.30 23.72 10.63
C LEU A 18 -45.60 24.30 9.24
N TRP A 19 -44.70 24.11 8.27
CA TRP A 19 -44.94 24.55 6.89
C TRP A 19 -45.96 23.70 6.12
N CYS A 20 -46.01 22.38 6.37
CA CYS A 20 -47.01 21.49 5.80
C CYS A 20 -48.44 21.90 6.18
N ASP A 21 -48.64 22.43 7.40
CA ASP A 21 -49.96 22.89 7.85
C ASP A 21 -50.48 24.11 7.05
N THR A 22 -49.61 24.81 6.31
CA THR A 22 -50.01 25.92 5.41
C THR A 22 -50.43 25.49 4.01
N VAL A 23 -50.31 24.19 3.70
CA VAL A 23 -50.62 23.61 2.40
C VAL A 23 -52.11 23.25 2.37
N GLU A 24 -52.81 23.73 1.35
CA GLU A 24 -54.16 23.28 1.04
C GLU A 24 -54.10 22.09 0.05
N GLY A 25 -54.80 21.00 0.36
CA GLY A 25 -54.79 19.76 -0.42
C GLY A 25 -53.62 18.82 -0.09
N ASP A 26 -53.28 17.93 -1.03
CA ASP A 26 -52.23 16.93 -0.85
C ASP A 26 -50.85 17.57 -0.59
N LEU A 27 -50.04 16.98 0.30
CA LEU A 27 -48.70 17.49 0.55
C LEU A 27 -47.82 17.42 -0.71
N PRO A 28 -46.94 18.42 -0.94
CA PRO A 28 -46.09 18.41 -2.11
C PRO A 28 -45.10 17.25 -2.07
N THR A 29 -44.88 16.59 -3.21
CA THR A 29 -43.91 15.50 -3.38
C THR A 29 -43.12 15.63 -4.68
N VAL A 30 -41.92 15.06 -4.73
CA VAL A 30 -41.09 15.05 -5.94
C VAL A 30 -41.55 13.95 -6.89
N VAL A 31 -41.74 14.31 -8.15
CA VAL A 31 -42.03 13.43 -9.29
C VAL A 31 -41.02 13.74 -10.42
N ASP A 32 -40.90 12.86 -11.42
CA ASP A 32 -39.85 12.94 -12.46
C ASP A 32 -39.77 14.31 -13.15
N ASP A 33 -40.91 14.96 -13.40
CA ASP A 33 -40.99 16.27 -14.08
C ASP A 33 -41.18 17.49 -13.14
N GLY A 34 -41.02 17.34 -11.82
CA GLY A 34 -41.09 18.49 -10.91
C GLY A 34 -41.61 18.21 -9.50
N VAL A 35 -42.63 18.97 -9.11
CA VAL A 35 -43.29 18.87 -7.79
C VAL A 35 -44.80 18.75 -8.00
N SER A 36 -45.38 17.63 -7.58
CA SER A 36 -46.83 17.43 -7.51
C SER A 36 -47.37 17.83 -6.12
N GLY A 37 -48.69 17.93 -5.97
CA GLY A 37 -49.37 18.30 -4.73
C GLY A 37 -49.61 19.81 -4.55
N GLY A 38 -50.17 20.18 -3.40
CA GLY A 38 -50.62 21.52 -3.04
C GLY A 38 -49.51 22.56 -2.95
N TRP A 39 -49.94 23.82 -2.84
CA TRP A 39 -49.05 24.96 -2.63
C TRP A 39 -49.07 25.36 -1.15
N PRO A 40 -47.91 25.65 -0.52
CA PRO A 40 -47.86 26.21 0.81
C PRO A 40 -48.36 27.66 0.81
N CYS A 41 -48.62 28.21 2.01
CA CYS A 41 -49.16 29.56 2.22
C CYS A 41 -50.57 29.78 1.65
N ARG A 42 -51.39 28.73 1.55
CA ARG A 42 -52.80 28.80 1.10
C ARG A 42 -53.79 28.85 2.25
N GLN A 43 -53.42 28.27 3.37
CA GLN A 43 -54.14 28.35 4.63
C GLN A 43 -53.18 28.71 5.76
N TRP A 44 -53.71 29.27 6.85
CA TRP A 44 -52.94 29.66 8.03
C TRP A 44 -53.65 29.14 9.28
N PRO A 45 -53.01 28.23 10.04
CA PRO A 45 -53.55 27.79 11.32
C PRO A 45 -53.72 28.96 12.29
N ALA A 46 -54.78 28.94 13.11
CA ALA A 46 -55.06 30.00 14.09
C ALA A 46 -53.94 30.17 15.14
N ASP A 47 -53.13 29.13 15.36
CA ASP A 47 -52.00 29.10 16.29
C ASP A 47 -50.63 29.32 15.60
N TRP A 48 -50.61 29.72 14.31
CA TRP A 48 -49.39 29.91 13.53
C TRP A 48 -48.37 30.80 14.23
N ALA A 49 -48.78 32.00 14.64
CA ALA A 49 -47.89 33.00 15.25
C ALA A 49 -47.22 32.44 16.52
N ALA A 50 -47.98 31.72 17.36
CA ALA A 50 -47.47 31.09 18.57
C ALA A 50 -46.45 29.98 18.25
N ARG A 51 -46.80 29.04 17.36
CA ARG A 51 -45.92 27.93 16.95
C ARG A 51 -44.65 28.40 16.27
N ARG A 52 -44.73 29.47 15.48
CA ARG A 52 -43.57 30.13 14.86
C ARG A 52 -42.61 30.67 15.92
N VAL A 53 -43.14 31.43 16.89
CA VAL A 53 -42.31 32.02 17.97
C VAL A 53 -41.62 30.92 18.77
N GLU A 54 -42.36 29.86 19.13
CA GLU A 54 -41.83 28.69 19.82
C GLU A 54 -40.68 28.04 19.04
N TRP A 55 -40.90 27.74 17.76
CA TRP A 55 -39.88 27.09 16.93
C TRP A 55 -38.62 27.95 16.78
N LEU A 56 -38.77 29.27 16.59
CA LEU A 56 -37.63 30.20 16.48
C LEU A 56 -36.84 30.29 17.79
N ALA A 57 -37.53 30.28 18.94
CA ALA A 57 -36.90 30.24 20.26
C ALA A 57 -36.11 28.94 20.46
N ASP A 58 -36.70 27.80 20.11
CA ASP A 58 -36.06 26.49 20.18
C ASP A 58 -34.84 26.38 19.26
N TYR A 59 -34.94 26.93 18.05
CA TYR A 59 -33.80 27.03 17.14
C TYR A 59 -32.68 27.88 17.72
N ALA A 60 -32.99 29.04 18.29
CA ALA A 60 -31.99 29.90 18.92
C ALA A 60 -31.33 29.21 20.13
N ALA A 61 -32.10 28.47 20.94
CA ALA A 61 -31.59 27.69 22.06
C ALA A 61 -30.68 26.53 21.60
N ALA A 62 -31.10 25.80 20.56
CA ALA A 62 -30.32 24.71 19.98
C ALA A 62 -29.01 25.21 19.36
N VAL A 63 -29.02 26.38 18.70
CA VAL A 63 -27.83 27.03 18.13
C VAL A 63 -26.79 27.35 19.20
N ARG A 64 -27.22 27.79 20.39
CA ARG A 64 -26.32 28.08 21.52
C ARG A 64 -25.78 26.80 22.16
N SER A 65 -26.61 25.77 22.29
CA SER A 65 -26.29 24.56 23.06
C SER A 65 -25.58 23.47 22.23
N HIS A 66 -25.68 23.52 20.90
CA HIS A 66 -25.18 22.47 20.00
C HIS A 66 -24.40 23.06 18.80
N PRO A 67 -23.16 23.54 19.02
CA PRO A 67 -22.42 24.29 18.01
C PRO A 67 -21.71 23.44 16.95
N LEU A 68 -21.56 22.12 17.14
CA LEU A 68 -20.67 21.28 16.32
C LEU A 68 -21.23 20.98 14.92
N ALA A 69 -22.55 20.90 14.76
CA ALA A 69 -23.18 20.59 13.49
C ALA A 69 -23.66 21.85 12.74
N ALA A 70 -22.91 22.30 11.73
CA ALA A 70 -23.22 23.52 10.97
C ALA A 70 -24.18 23.34 9.77
N GLY A 71 -24.68 22.12 9.51
CA GLY A 71 -25.48 21.81 8.32
C GLY A 71 -26.75 22.68 8.18
N HIS A 72 -27.39 23.01 9.29
CA HIS A 72 -28.60 23.85 9.36
C HIS A 72 -28.37 25.33 8.97
N ARG A 73 -27.11 25.78 8.91
CA ARG A 73 -26.73 27.16 8.54
C ARG A 73 -26.35 27.32 7.07
N ARG A 74 -26.26 26.22 6.31
CA ARG A 74 -25.83 26.27 4.90
C ARG A 74 -26.90 27.01 4.07
N PRO A 75 -26.58 28.16 3.45
CA PRO A 75 -27.60 29.04 2.83
C PRO A 75 -28.49 28.37 1.79
N LYS A 76 -27.97 27.37 1.07
CA LYS A 76 -28.70 26.62 0.04
C LYS A 76 -29.43 25.37 0.56
N SER A 77 -29.38 25.09 1.85
CA SER A 77 -30.06 23.92 2.43
C SER A 77 -31.57 24.15 2.56
N ASN A 78 -32.36 23.08 2.47
CA ASN A 78 -33.80 23.15 2.70
C ASN A 78 -34.12 23.71 4.11
N PHE A 79 -33.32 23.33 5.12
CA PHE A 79 -33.43 23.85 6.48
C PHE A 79 -33.32 25.37 6.52
N SER A 80 -32.22 25.93 5.99
CA SER A 80 -32.00 27.39 6.05
C SER A 80 -33.03 28.16 5.25
N ARG A 81 -33.49 27.63 4.11
CA ARG A 81 -34.53 28.24 3.27
C ARG A 81 -35.89 28.30 3.98
N LEU A 82 -36.33 27.19 4.57
CA LEU A 82 -37.58 27.13 5.32
C LEU A 82 -37.53 28.03 6.56
N ARG A 83 -36.38 28.09 7.26
CA ARG A 83 -36.20 29.00 8.40
C ARG A 83 -36.24 30.46 7.99
N ALA A 84 -35.50 30.84 6.93
CA ALA A 84 -35.45 32.23 6.47
C ALA A 84 -36.82 32.72 5.99
N ALA A 85 -37.61 31.83 5.35
CA ALA A 85 -39.00 32.12 5.05
C ALA A 85 -39.83 32.28 6.32
N LEU A 86 -39.62 31.43 7.33
CA LEU A 86 -40.39 31.44 8.59
C LEU A 86 -40.15 32.74 9.36
N GLU A 87 -38.91 33.21 9.41
CA GLU A 87 -38.53 34.48 10.05
C GLU A 87 -39.30 35.67 9.45
N ARG A 88 -39.66 35.61 8.17
CA ARG A 88 -40.40 36.66 7.44
C ARG A 88 -41.92 36.50 7.41
N CYS A 89 -42.49 35.47 8.04
CA CYS A 89 -43.94 35.21 8.01
C CYS A 89 -44.54 35.28 9.42
N PRO A 90 -44.68 36.47 10.05
CA PRO A 90 -45.22 36.58 11.40
C PRO A 90 -46.68 36.11 11.49
N GLU A 91 -47.51 36.53 10.54
CA GLU A 91 -48.95 36.21 10.49
C GLU A 91 -49.33 35.52 9.16
N ASP A 92 -48.70 35.92 8.05
CA ASP A 92 -48.99 35.42 6.70
C ASP A 92 -47.73 35.41 5.81
N SER A 93 -47.92 35.15 4.51
CA SER A 93 -46.85 35.17 3.49
C SER A 93 -46.77 36.47 2.69
N SER A 94 -47.35 37.58 3.16
CA SER A 94 -47.34 38.87 2.44
C SER A 94 -45.93 39.36 2.12
N LEU A 95 -44.95 38.97 2.94
CA LEU A 95 -43.53 39.30 2.76
C LEU A 95 -42.76 38.29 1.89
N LEU A 96 -43.39 37.26 1.34
CA LEU A 96 -42.75 36.29 0.44
C LEU A 96 -43.14 36.52 -1.02
N THR A 97 -42.15 36.43 -1.92
CA THR A 97 -42.39 36.41 -3.37
C THR A 97 -42.89 35.03 -3.82
N GLY A 98 -43.60 34.96 -4.96
CA GLY A 98 -44.04 33.68 -5.53
C GLY A 98 -42.89 32.70 -5.80
N ARG A 99 -41.68 33.21 -6.10
CA ARG A 99 -40.47 32.38 -6.23
C ARG A 99 -40.05 31.77 -4.89
N GLU A 100 -40.13 32.52 -3.80
CA GLU A 100 -39.80 32.04 -2.46
C GLU A 100 -40.82 31.01 -1.98
N VAL A 101 -42.11 31.21 -2.24
CA VAL A 101 -43.16 30.20 -1.98
C VAL A 101 -42.90 28.93 -2.80
N GLY A 102 -42.46 29.05 -4.05
CA GLY A 102 -42.02 27.92 -4.87
C GLY A 102 -40.83 27.17 -4.28
N TRP A 103 -39.88 27.87 -3.65
CA TRP A 103 -38.76 27.24 -2.94
C TRP A 103 -39.20 26.51 -1.66
N VAL A 104 -40.14 27.08 -0.91
CA VAL A 104 -40.77 26.41 0.25
C VAL A 104 -41.43 25.12 -0.22
N ARG A 105 -42.24 25.19 -1.29
CA ARG A 105 -42.91 24.02 -1.90
C ARG A 105 -41.92 22.93 -2.29
N ARG A 106 -40.82 23.27 -2.97
CA ARG A 106 -39.77 22.32 -3.34
C ARG A 106 -39.04 21.75 -2.12
N ALA A 107 -38.79 22.54 -1.08
CA ALA A 107 -38.14 22.08 0.14
C ALA A 107 -39.01 21.08 0.92
N LEU A 108 -40.32 21.32 0.99
CA LEU A 108 -41.30 20.38 1.55
C LEU A 108 -41.35 19.08 0.72
N ALA A 109 -41.45 19.19 -0.60
CA ALA A 109 -41.45 18.03 -1.50
C ALA A 109 -40.22 17.14 -1.28
N ASN A 110 -39.03 17.73 -1.23
CA ASN A 110 -37.79 17.00 -0.96
C ASN A 110 -37.83 16.28 0.40
N ALA A 111 -38.35 16.95 1.44
CA ALA A 111 -38.40 16.37 2.78
C ALA A 111 -39.44 15.26 2.90
N VAL A 112 -40.63 15.44 2.32
CA VAL A 112 -41.71 14.44 2.34
C VAL A 112 -41.32 13.21 1.52
N THR A 113 -40.79 13.38 0.32
CA THR A 113 -40.34 12.24 -0.52
C THR A 113 -39.17 11.49 0.12
N ALA A 114 -38.18 12.21 0.67
CA ALA A 114 -37.01 11.56 1.25
C ALA A 114 -37.29 10.90 2.61
N HIS A 115 -38.10 11.54 3.47
CA HIS A 115 -38.22 11.17 4.88
C HIS A 115 -39.63 10.74 5.31
N GLY A 116 -40.62 10.77 4.41
CA GLY A 116 -42.04 10.57 4.73
C GLY A 116 -42.73 11.85 5.17
N ALA A 117 -44.06 11.90 5.15
CA ALA A 117 -44.83 13.05 5.63
C ALA A 117 -44.68 13.25 7.16
N PRO A 118 -44.88 14.48 7.69
CA PRO A 118 -45.06 14.67 9.12
C PRO A 118 -46.12 13.72 9.70
N GLY A 119 -45.85 13.12 10.87
CA GLY A 119 -46.75 12.14 11.50
C GLY A 119 -46.81 10.74 10.84
N SER A 120 -46.18 10.54 9.68
CA SER A 120 -46.20 9.22 9.01
C SER A 120 -45.33 8.17 9.71
N GLU A 121 -45.75 6.90 9.63
CA GLU A 121 -44.98 5.75 10.12
C GLU A 121 -43.56 5.71 9.54
N ARG A 122 -43.40 6.04 8.24
CA ARG A 122 -42.10 6.10 7.58
C ARG A 122 -41.15 7.09 8.25
N ARG A 123 -41.63 8.28 8.61
CA ARG A 123 -40.82 9.31 9.28
C ARG A 123 -40.50 8.89 10.72
N ALA A 124 -41.48 8.33 11.43
CA ALA A 124 -41.29 7.79 12.78
C ALA A 124 -40.23 6.68 12.82
N ALA A 125 -40.32 5.72 11.90
CA ALA A 125 -39.34 4.63 11.76
C ALA A 125 -37.93 5.15 11.47
N LEU A 126 -37.79 6.13 10.56
CA LEU A 126 -36.50 6.77 10.28
C LEU A 126 -35.89 7.41 11.54
N ARG A 127 -36.71 8.11 12.34
CA ARG A 127 -36.24 8.75 13.58
C ARG A 127 -35.90 7.75 14.67
N ALA A 128 -36.65 6.66 14.80
CA ALA A 128 -36.32 5.57 15.71
C ALA A 128 -34.93 4.97 15.38
N VAL A 129 -34.66 4.69 14.10
CA VAL A 129 -33.34 4.20 13.64
C VAL A 129 -32.23 5.22 13.95
N GLN A 130 -32.45 6.50 13.66
CA GLN A 130 -31.44 7.54 13.91
C GLN A 130 -31.18 7.78 15.40
N ALA A 131 -32.21 7.70 16.24
CA ALA A 131 -32.07 7.78 17.69
C ALA A 131 -31.24 6.60 18.21
N ALA A 132 -31.52 5.37 17.76
CA ALA A 132 -30.74 4.19 18.08
C ALA A 132 -29.26 4.35 17.67
N VAL A 133 -28.98 4.86 16.46
CA VAL A 133 -27.60 5.13 16.01
C VAL A 133 -26.92 6.19 16.87
N ALA A 134 -27.63 7.24 17.28
CA ALA A 134 -27.03 8.33 18.05
C ALA A 134 -26.69 7.95 19.49
N VAL A 135 -27.36 6.92 20.06
CA VAL A 135 -27.09 6.36 21.40
C VAL A 135 -25.88 5.44 21.40
N ARG A 136 -25.54 4.80 20.26
CA ARG A 136 -24.36 3.94 20.17
C ARG A 136 -23.08 4.68 20.57
N PRO A 137 -22.16 4.03 21.31
CA PRO A 137 -20.82 4.54 21.59
C PRO A 137 -20.11 5.10 20.36
N THR A 138 -19.30 6.16 20.54
CA THR A 138 -18.40 6.59 19.46
C THR A 138 -17.15 5.72 19.45
N HIS A 139 -16.56 5.54 18.27
CA HIS A 139 -15.23 4.96 18.16
C HIS A 139 -14.19 5.71 18.99
N ALA A 140 -14.35 7.02 19.20
CA ALA A 140 -13.46 7.80 20.06
C ALA A 140 -13.57 7.41 21.54
N ALA A 141 -14.79 7.19 22.04
CA ALA A 141 -15.01 6.73 23.42
C ALA A 141 -14.46 5.31 23.63
N ILE A 142 -14.69 4.41 22.67
CA ILE A 142 -14.10 3.05 22.73
C ILE A 142 -12.57 3.10 22.61
N ALA A 143 -12.02 4.00 21.77
CA ALA A 143 -10.58 4.18 21.67
C ALA A 143 -9.94 4.68 22.98
N GLN A 144 -10.64 5.49 23.75
CA GLN A 144 -10.17 5.89 25.08
C GLN A 144 -10.10 4.69 26.03
N VAL A 145 -11.13 3.83 26.04
CA VAL A 145 -11.09 2.57 26.82
C VAL A 145 -9.89 1.72 26.43
N LEU A 146 -9.61 1.58 25.13
CA LEU A 146 -8.41 0.87 24.68
C LEU A 146 -7.11 1.54 25.14
N ALA A 147 -7.04 2.87 25.13
CA ALA A 147 -5.87 3.60 25.61
C ALA A 147 -5.64 3.35 27.11
N ASP A 148 -6.71 3.39 27.91
CA ASP A 148 -6.67 3.12 29.35
C ASP A 148 -6.25 1.65 29.61
N ARG A 149 -6.70 0.70 28.78
CA ARG A 149 -6.25 -0.71 28.84
C ARG A 149 -4.79 -0.91 28.46
N LEU A 150 -4.22 -0.02 27.64
CA LEU A 150 -2.83 -0.08 27.20
C LEU A 150 -1.87 0.56 28.20
N GLU A 151 -2.34 1.49 29.03
CA GLU A 151 -1.53 2.24 30.01
C GLU A 151 -0.68 1.36 30.95
N PRO A 152 -1.15 0.18 31.42
CA PRO A 152 -0.33 -0.69 32.27
C PRO A 152 0.84 -1.38 31.56
N PHE A 153 0.88 -1.38 30.22
CA PHE A 153 1.94 -2.04 29.45
C PHE A 153 3.15 -1.09 29.26
N PRO A 154 4.40 -1.61 29.31
CA PRO A 154 5.58 -0.79 29.09
C PRO A 154 5.58 -0.12 27.72
N ALA A 155 5.91 1.18 27.67
CA ALA A 155 5.93 1.95 26.42
C ALA A 155 7.02 1.48 25.44
N ASP A 156 8.07 0.82 25.95
CA ASP A 156 9.17 0.20 25.22
C ASP A 156 9.00 -1.32 25.05
N GLY A 157 7.88 -1.89 25.51
CA GLY A 157 7.49 -3.28 25.34
C GLY A 157 6.36 -3.47 24.33
N GLY A 158 6.15 -4.71 23.89
CA GLY A 158 4.98 -5.06 23.09
C GLY A 158 3.88 -5.68 23.95
N LEU A 159 2.72 -5.93 23.33
CA LEU A 159 1.60 -6.64 23.92
C LEU A 159 1.80 -8.13 23.74
N PRO A 160 1.78 -8.93 24.83
CA PRO A 160 1.91 -10.38 24.74
C PRO A 160 0.69 -11.04 24.07
N SER A 161 -0.47 -10.38 24.13
CA SER A 161 -1.69 -10.79 23.44
C SER A 161 -2.59 -9.60 23.16
N VAL A 162 -3.20 -9.57 21.98
CA VAL A 162 -4.21 -8.56 21.60
C VAL A 162 -5.48 -8.72 22.43
N ASP A 163 -5.85 -9.96 22.78
CA ASP A 163 -7.08 -10.25 23.51
C ASP A 163 -7.08 -9.65 24.93
N ALA A 164 -5.89 -9.43 25.50
CA ALA A 164 -5.72 -8.79 26.80
C ALA A 164 -6.31 -7.37 26.84
N VAL A 165 -6.43 -6.71 25.69
CA VAL A 165 -6.90 -5.33 25.59
C VAL A 165 -8.06 -5.16 24.60
N ALA A 166 -8.26 -6.09 23.67
CA ALA A 166 -9.29 -6.04 22.63
C ALA A 166 -10.56 -6.82 22.97
N HIS A 167 -10.67 -7.41 24.16
CA HIS A 167 -11.88 -8.08 24.63
C HIS A 167 -13.09 -7.14 24.69
N GLU A 168 -14.29 -7.71 24.80
CA GLU A 168 -15.55 -6.96 24.90
C GLU A 168 -15.52 -5.91 26.03
N LEU A 169 -16.30 -4.84 25.87
CA LEU A 169 -16.43 -3.79 26.89
C LEU A 169 -17.03 -4.35 28.18
N THR A 170 -16.35 -4.15 29.30
CA THR A 170 -16.86 -4.55 30.62
C THR A 170 -18.00 -3.63 31.07
N ALA A 171 -18.79 -4.08 32.05
CA ALA A 171 -19.83 -3.25 32.66
C ALA A 171 -19.25 -1.97 33.31
N GLY A 172 -18.01 -2.02 33.81
CA GLY A 172 -17.33 -0.86 34.40
C GLY A 172 -17.03 0.22 33.37
N GLU A 173 -16.43 -0.18 32.24
CA GLU A 173 -16.05 0.71 31.13
C GLU A 173 -17.28 1.23 30.37
N ALA A 174 -18.31 0.39 30.25
CA ALA A 174 -19.56 0.78 29.60
C ALA A 174 -20.19 2.02 30.25
N ARG A 175 -20.05 2.21 31.56
CA ARG A 175 -20.57 3.41 32.26
C ARG A 175 -19.99 4.72 31.71
N ALA A 176 -18.74 4.72 31.25
CA ALA A 176 -18.10 5.90 30.68
C ALA A 176 -18.41 6.10 29.17
N VAL A 177 -18.90 5.05 28.50
CA VAL A 177 -19.01 4.97 27.04
C VAL A 177 -20.46 5.04 26.54
N GLY A 178 -21.40 4.45 27.29
CA GLY A 178 -22.83 4.46 27.03
C GLY A 178 -23.58 3.30 27.72
N PRO A 179 -24.87 3.46 28.05
CA PRO A 179 -25.63 2.51 28.88
C PRO A 179 -25.73 1.10 28.27
N ASP A 180 -25.70 0.99 26.95
CA ASP A 180 -25.81 -0.30 26.23
C ASP A 180 -24.46 -0.85 25.75
N ALA A 181 -23.34 -0.26 26.17
CA ALA A 181 -22.02 -0.59 25.65
C ALA A 181 -21.43 -1.89 26.24
N ALA A 182 -21.95 -2.37 27.35
CA ALA A 182 -21.45 -3.57 28.02
C ALA A 182 -21.62 -4.82 27.12
N GLY A 183 -20.59 -5.65 27.02
CA GLY A 183 -20.57 -6.84 26.16
C GLY A 183 -20.44 -6.51 24.66
N GLN A 184 -20.33 -5.25 24.26
CA GLN A 184 -20.08 -4.94 22.85
C GLN A 184 -18.63 -5.27 22.48
N PRO A 185 -18.39 -5.85 21.29
CA PRO A 185 -17.05 -6.08 20.80
C PRO A 185 -16.38 -4.76 20.43
N VAL A 186 -15.06 -4.72 20.57
CA VAL A 186 -14.25 -3.60 20.08
C VAL A 186 -14.32 -3.56 18.55
N PRO A 187 -14.60 -2.40 17.94
CA PRO A 187 -14.67 -2.28 16.49
C PRO A 187 -13.37 -2.76 15.80
N PRO A 188 -13.45 -3.56 14.72
CA PRO A 188 -12.27 -4.18 14.10
C PRO A 188 -11.16 -3.19 13.73
N ARG A 189 -11.53 -1.98 13.27
CA ARG A 189 -10.55 -0.93 12.92
C ARG A 189 -9.73 -0.45 14.12
N LEU A 190 -10.28 -0.52 15.33
CA LEU A 190 -9.54 -0.20 16.54
C LEU A 190 -8.67 -1.38 16.97
N VAL A 191 -9.16 -2.62 16.83
CA VAL A 191 -8.37 -3.84 17.04
C VAL A 191 -7.12 -3.83 16.13
N SER A 192 -7.26 -3.52 14.84
CA SER A 192 -6.13 -3.43 13.92
C SER A 192 -5.10 -2.36 14.27
N LYS A 193 -5.47 -1.34 15.07
CA LYS A 193 -4.49 -0.38 15.60
C LYS A 193 -3.71 -0.96 16.78
N VAL A 194 -4.40 -1.71 17.64
CA VAL A 194 -3.81 -2.41 18.79
C VAL A 194 -2.87 -3.53 18.33
N GLU A 195 -3.23 -4.26 17.27
CA GLU A 195 -2.40 -5.33 16.69
C GLU A 195 -0.98 -4.87 16.34
N ARG A 196 -0.78 -3.58 16.04
CA ARG A 196 0.55 -3.01 15.76
C ARG A 196 1.49 -3.02 16.97
N ALA A 197 0.97 -3.20 18.17
CA ALA A 197 1.75 -3.32 19.39
C ALA A 197 2.01 -4.79 19.77
N LEU A 198 1.51 -5.78 19.01
CA LEU A 198 1.71 -7.19 19.30
C LEU A 198 3.20 -7.57 19.32
N GLU A 199 3.62 -8.23 20.38
CA GLU A 199 4.90 -8.93 20.48
C GLU A 199 4.72 -10.38 20.04
N ALA A 200 5.29 -10.74 18.89
CA ALA A 200 5.22 -12.09 18.36
C ALA A 200 6.42 -12.39 17.44
N PRO A 201 6.69 -13.66 17.13
CA PRO A 201 7.61 -14.05 16.08
C PRO A 201 7.32 -13.33 14.74
N VAL A 202 8.37 -13.05 13.96
CA VAL A 202 8.27 -12.19 12.76
C VAL A 202 7.31 -12.76 11.71
N ASP A 203 7.29 -14.08 11.54
CA ASP A 203 6.34 -14.80 10.68
C ASP A 203 4.88 -14.57 11.12
N VAL A 204 4.58 -14.66 12.42
CA VAL A 204 3.24 -14.36 12.97
C VAL A 204 2.83 -12.91 12.71
N LEU A 205 3.77 -11.96 12.84
CA LEU A 205 3.52 -10.55 12.56
C LEU A 205 3.27 -10.27 11.06
N VAL A 206 3.89 -11.05 10.18
CA VAL A 206 3.63 -11.03 8.74
C VAL A 206 2.25 -11.61 8.42
N GLU A 207 1.90 -12.77 8.96
CA GLU A 207 0.59 -13.41 8.79
C GLU A 207 -0.57 -12.52 9.24
N ARG A 208 -0.37 -11.78 10.34
CA ARG A 208 -1.34 -10.80 10.87
C ARG A 208 -1.35 -9.46 10.12
N GLY A 209 -0.49 -9.28 9.12
CA GLY A 209 -0.39 -8.04 8.34
C GLY A 209 0.17 -6.84 9.11
N VAL A 210 0.75 -7.05 10.30
CA VAL A 210 1.47 -6.01 11.07
C VAL A 210 2.75 -5.63 10.32
N ILE A 211 3.48 -6.64 9.85
CA ILE A 211 4.58 -6.48 8.89
C ILE A 211 4.00 -6.70 7.49
N GLY A 212 3.51 -5.61 6.88
CA GLY A 212 2.83 -5.65 5.58
C GLY A 212 3.75 -5.53 4.35
N SER A 213 5.07 -5.41 4.53
CA SER A 213 6.01 -5.31 3.41
C SER A 213 7.45 -5.66 3.80
N GLY A 214 8.29 -5.93 2.80
CA GLY A 214 9.73 -6.11 2.98
C GLY A 214 10.43 -4.87 3.57
N GLU A 215 9.91 -3.67 3.34
CA GLU A 215 10.43 -2.43 3.94
C GLU A 215 10.17 -2.40 5.45
N VAL A 216 8.95 -2.80 5.87
CA VAL A 216 8.63 -2.90 7.29
C VAL A 216 9.44 -4.03 7.94
N LEU A 217 9.60 -5.17 7.25
CA LEU A 217 10.45 -6.28 7.70
C LEU A 217 11.90 -5.81 7.96
N ALA A 218 12.44 -4.96 7.09
CA ALA A 218 13.78 -4.39 7.26
C ALA A 218 13.90 -3.46 8.48
N THR A 219 12.81 -2.93 9.03
CA THR A 219 12.86 -2.10 10.25
C THR A 219 12.97 -2.92 11.53
N VAL A 220 12.49 -4.17 11.51
CA VAL A 220 12.52 -5.07 12.68
C VAL A 220 13.74 -5.98 12.69
N LEU A 221 14.25 -6.37 11.53
CA LEU A 221 15.37 -7.30 11.37
C LEU A 221 16.67 -6.88 12.09
N PRO A 222 17.04 -5.58 12.20
CA PRO A 222 18.25 -5.17 12.92
C PRO A 222 18.30 -5.63 14.37
N GLN A 223 17.16 -5.92 15.01
CA GLN A 223 17.11 -6.47 16.38
C GLN A 223 17.74 -7.86 16.44
N VAL A 224 17.53 -8.68 15.42
CA VAL A 224 18.12 -10.03 15.30
C VAL A 224 19.56 -9.93 14.78
N THR A 225 19.78 -9.16 13.70
CA THR A 225 21.12 -9.02 13.10
C THR A 225 22.14 -8.50 14.10
N SER A 226 21.78 -7.48 14.90
CA SER A 226 22.70 -6.88 15.87
C SER A 226 23.14 -7.87 16.96
N GLN A 227 22.25 -8.74 17.43
CA GLN A 227 22.58 -9.78 18.40
C GLN A 227 23.55 -10.81 17.81
N LEU A 228 23.29 -11.26 16.57
CA LEU A 228 24.15 -12.23 15.88
C LEU A 228 25.55 -11.67 15.58
N LEU A 229 25.64 -10.41 15.16
CA LEU A 229 26.93 -9.75 14.89
C LEU A 229 27.75 -9.53 16.16
N ALA A 230 27.07 -9.25 17.27
CA ALA A 230 27.68 -9.02 18.58
C ALA A 230 27.99 -10.32 19.35
N ALA A 231 27.47 -11.48 18.92
CA ALA A 231 27.67 -12.78 19.58
C ALA A 231 29.15 -13.22 19.67
N ASN A 232 29.99 -12.64 18.81
CA ASN A 232 31.43 -12.87 18.79
C ASN A 232 32.22 -12.00 19.78
N ILE A 233 31.54 -11.16 20.57
CA ILE A 233 32.14 -10.30 21.58
C ILE A 233 31.91 -10.94 22.96
N ASP A 234 33.01 -11.19 23.68
CA ASP A 234 32.97 -11.84 24.99
C ASP A 234 32.56 -10.90 26.12
N ASP A 235 33.07 -9.68 26.09
CA ASP A 235 32.70 -8.66 27.08
C ASP A 235 31.24 -8.25 26.89
N ALA A 236 30.44 -8.43 27.95
CA ALA A 236 29.00 -8.20 27.90
C ALA A 236 28.64 -6.72 27.68
N ALA A 237 29.42 -5.79 28.24
CA ALA A 237 29.20 -4.36 28.08
C ALA A 237 29.56 -3.91 26.66
N LEU A 238 30.66 -4.41 26.12
CA LEU A 238 31.10 -4.17 24.75
C LEU A 238 30.11 -4.75 23.72
N ARG A 239 29.56 -5.93 24.00
CA ARG A 239 28.49 -6.55 23.21
C ARG A 239 27.25 -5.66 23.19
N GLN A 240 26.80 -5.18 24.35
CA GLN A 240 25.67 -4.26 24.44
C GLN A 240 25.93 -2.95 23.69
N LEU A 241 27.12 -2.37 23.84
CA LEU A 241 27.52 -1.17 23.12
C LEU A 241 27.48 -1.39 21.60
N TYR A 242 28.02 -2.50 21.10
CA TYR A 242 28.00 -2.85 19.68
C TYR A 242 26.56 -3.00 19.17
N THR A 243 25.70 -3.72 19.90
CA THR A 243 24.29 -3.90 19.55
C THR A 243 23.56 -2.55 19.44
N GLN A 244 23.75 -1.65 20.41
CA GLN A 244 23.12 -0.32 20.40
C GLN A 244 23.68 0.57 19.29
N ALA A 245 25.00 0.55 19.06
CA ALA A 245 25.63 1.28 17.97
C ALA A 245 25.11 0.82 16.61
N TYR A 246 24.95 -0.49 16.41
CA TYR A 246 24.38 -1.07 15.18
C TYR A 246 22.94 -0.61 14.97
N ALA A 247 22.09 -0.76 15.99
CA ALA A 247 20.69 -0.35 15.92
C ALA A 247 20.53 1.16 15.63
N ALA A 248 21.34 2.01 16.29
CA ALA A 248 21.36 3.44 16.03
C ALA A 248 21.80 3.75 14.58
N PHE A 249 22.86 3.09 14.10
CA PHE A 249 23.38 3.29 12.75
C PHE A 249 22.39 2.90 11.67
N ARG A 250 21.56 1.88 11.89
CA ARG A 250 20.50 1.46 10.96
C ARG A 250 19.33 2.42 10.88
N ARG A 251 19.07 3.22 11.92
CA ARG A 251 18.04 4.26 11.94
C ARG A 251 18.45 5.55 11.23
N ARG A 252 19.71 5.68 10.81
CA ARG A 252 20.18 6.88 10.12
C ARG A 252 19.55 7.00 8.73
N ARG A 253 19.27 8.23 8.32
CA ARG A 253 18.93 8.53 6.92
C ARG A 253 20.18 8.45 6.07
N GLY A 254 20.08 7.83 4.91
CA GLY A 254 21.13 7.85 3.91
C GLY A 254 21.11 9.16 3.11
N LEU A 255 22.28 9.57 2.64
CA LEU A 255 22.47 10.55 1.57
C LEU A 255 22.40 9.88 0.18
N LEU A 256 21.90 10.61 -0.80
CA LEU A 256 22.02 10.23 -2.21
C LEU A 256 23.36 10.75 -2.72
N LEU A 257 24.20 9.83 -3.19
CA LEU A 257 25.51 10.13 -3.75
C LEU A 257 25.55 9.76 -5.24
N LEU A 258 26.42 10.43 -5.99
CA LEU A 258 26.60 10.24 -7.42
C LEU A 258 27.91 9.49 -7.70
N ASN A 259 28.14 9.11 -8.95
CA ASN A 259 29.43 8.57 -9.41
C ASN A 259 29.95 7.37 -8.60
N LEU A 260 29.03 6.50 -8.15
CA LEU A 260 29.34 5.30 -7.36
C LEU A 260 29.96 5.59 -5.98
N GLU A 261 29.88 6.84 -5.51
CA GLU A 261 30.29 7.19 -4.15
C GLU A 261 29.41 6.48 -3.10
N HIS A 262 30.02 6.11 -1.97
CA HIS A 262 29.33 5.48 -0.85
C HIS A 262 29.46 6.32 0.41
N GLN A 263 28.45 6.24 1.27
CA GLN A 263 28.51 6.81 2.60
C GLN A 263 29.33 5.92 3.52
N VAL A 264 29.81 6.52 4.60
CA VAL A 264 30.43 5.80 5.71
C VAL A 264 29.62 4.55 6.09
N GLY A 265 30.30 3.40 6.05
CA GLY A 265 29.85 2.10 6.48
C GLY A 265 29.90 1.94 8.00
N PHE A 266 29.25 0.88 8.51
CA PHE A 266 29.20 0.67 9.96
C PHE A 266 30.59 0.37 10.53
N ASP A 267 31.30 -0.53 9.87
CA ASP A 267 32.65 -0.95 10.24
C ASP A 267 33.72 0.11 9.92
N GLU A 268 33.33 1.26 9.35
CA GLU A 268 34.24 2.39 9.12
C GLU A 268 34.23 3.39 10.27
N LEU A 269 33.22 3.32 11.14
CA LEU A 269 33.12 4.18 12.32
C LEU A 269 34.31 3.93 13.25
N PRO A 270 35.05 4.96 13.70
CA PRO A 270 36.28 4.78 14.48
C PRO A 270 36.11 3.90 15.72
N TRP A 271 35.01 4.07 16.46
CA TRP A 271 34.73 3.28 17.65
C TRP A 271 34.31 1.84 17.32
N VAL A 272 33.65 1.60 16.18
CA VAL A 272 33.33 0.22 15.73
C VAL A 272 34.60 -0.49 15.26
N ARG A 273 35.48 0.21 14.53
CA ARG A 273 36.80 -0.31 14.14
C ARG A 273 37.64 -0.70 15.36
N ALA A 274 37.58 0.08 16.43
CA ALA A 274 38.28 -0.22 17.68
C ALA A 274 37.75 -1.49 18.36
N VAL A 275 36.47 -1.85 18.15
CA VAL A 275 35.85 -3.08 18.68
C VAL A 275 36.22 -4.31 17.84
N ALA A 276 36.57 -4.15 16.56
CA ALA A 276 36.79 -5.27 15.64
C ALA A 276 37.82 -6.32 16.14
N PRO A 277 38.97 -5.96 16.74
CA PRO A 277 39.92 -6.95 17.29
C PRO A 277 39.37 -7.79 18.45
N GLN A 278 38.32 -7.33 19.12
CA GLN A 278 37.66 -8.03 20.23
C GLN A 278 36.62 -9.06 19.76
N ARG A 279 36.41 -9.20 18.44
CA ARG A 279 35.47 -10.15 17.87
C ARG A 279 36.19 -11.46 17.55
N ALA A 280 35.88 -12.52 18.32
CA ALA A 280 36.38 -13.86 18.03
C ALA A 280 35.66 -14.45 16.81
N ALA A 281 36.39 -15.08 15.88
CA ALA A 281 35.75 -15.84 14.81
C ALA A 281 35.17 -17.14 15.39
N ARG A 282 33.83 -17.25 15.44
CA ARG A 282 33.12 -18.45 15.94
C ARG A 282 32.27 -19.08 14.86
N THR A 283 32.47 -20.38 14.66
CA THR A 283 31.68 -21.18 13.70
C THR A 283 30.19 -21.16 14.02
N GLU A 284 29.81 -21.24 15.30
CA GLU A 284 28.40 -21.21 15.73
C GLU A 284 27.71 -19.89 15.34
N SER A 285 28.39 -18.75 15.51
CA SER A 285 27.85 -17.44 15.11
C SER A 285 27.69 -17.32 13.59
N ALA A 286 28.65 -17.85 12.81
CA ALA A 286 28.54 -17.90 11.36
C ALA A 286 27.37 -18.79 10.89
N GLN A 287 27.15 -19.93 11.55
CA GLN A 287 26.01 -20.80 11.29
C GLN A 287 24.68 -20.14 11.65
N GLY A 288 24.59 -19.47 12.81
CA GLY A 288 23.42 -18.70 13.20
C GLY A 288 23.08 -17.58 12.22
N ALA A 289 24.10 -16.86 11.72
CA ALA A 289 23.93 -15.84 10.69
C ALA A 289 23.43 -16.43 9.36
N ARG A 290 23.99 -17.56 8.92
CA ARG A 290 23.50 -18.27 7.71
C ARG A 290 22.05 -18.71 7.86
N GLN A 291 21.68 -19.25 9.02
CA GLN A 291 20.31 -19.69 9.28
C GLN A 291 19.34 -18.51 9.29
N ALA A 292 19.67 -17.42 9.98
CA ALA A 292 18.85 -16.21 10.02
C ALA A 292 18.67 -15.60 8.62
N LEU A 293 19.75 -15.55 7.82
CA LEU A 293 19.71 -15.09 6.43
C LEU A 293 18.80 -15.97 5.57
N ARG A 294 18.92 -17.29 5.71
CA ARG A 294 18.09 -18.27 4.99
C ARG A 294 16.61 -18.12 5.34
N GLN A 295 16.29 -18.08 6.63
CA GLN A 295 14.91 -17.97 7.12
C GLN A 295 14.28 -16.64 6.71
N THR A 296 15.00 -15.52 6.86
CA THR A 296 14.47 -14.20 6.52
C THR A 296 14.33 -14.02 5.01
N THR A 297 15.24 -14.59 4.22
CA THR A 297 15.11 -14.61 2.75
C THR A 297 13.86 -15.39 2.36
N LEU A 298 13.66 -16.59 2.91
CA LEU A 298 12.47 -17.39 2.61
C LEU A 298 11.18 -16.67 3.03
N LEU A 299 11.16 -16.06 4.21
CA LEU A 299 10.02 -15.27 4.68
C LEU A 299 9.71 -14.11 3.73
N ALA A 300 10.72 -13.34 3.32
CA ALA A 300 10.53 -12.21 2.41
C ALA A 300 9.99 -12.66 1.05
N LEU A 301 10.52 -13.74 0.49
CA LEU A 301 10.10 -14.27 -0.81
C LEU A 301 8.72 -14.93 -0.78
N THR A 302 8.31 -15.50 0.35
CA THR A 302 7.00 -16.18 0.49
C THR A 302 5.89 -15.23 0.90
N ALA A 303 6.18 -14.23 1.74
CA ALA A 303 5.20 -13.26 2.19
C ALA A 303 4.96 -12.11 1.22
N PHE A 304 6.01 -11.70 0.47
CA PHE A 304 5.95 -10.58 -0.47
C PHE A 304 6.47 -10.95 -1.85
N PRO A 305 6.00 -12.08 -2.44
CA PRO A 305 6.56 -12.63 -3.68
C PRO A 305 6.46 -11.67 -4.85
N GLN A 306 5.52 -10.72 -4.84
CA GLN A 306 5.29 -9.76 -5.91
C GLN A 306 6.27 -8.58 -5.94
N THR A 307 7.11 -8.42 -4.91
CA THR A 307 8.01 -7.27 -4.77
C THR A 307 9.46 -7.65 -4.93
N ILE A 308 10.28 -6.72 -5.42
CA ILE A 308 11.73 -6.81 -5.30
C ILE A 308 12.15 -6.62 -3.84
N LEU A 309 13.30 -7.17 -3.45
CA LEU A 309 13.83 -7.00 -2.10
C LEU A 309 14.31 -5.56 -1.91
N PRO A 310 13.80 -4.83 -0.90
CA PRO A 310 14.14 -3.42 -0.72
C PRO A 310 15.58 -3.24 -0.23
N ASN A 311 16.21 -2.12 -0.60
CA ASN A 311 17.60 -1.81 -0.24
C ASN A 311 17.89 -1.90 1.28
N PRO A 312 17.02 -1.44 2.20
CA PRO A 312 17.19 -1.68 3.63
C PRO A 312 17.31 -3.16 4.01
N LEU A 313 16.52 -4.04 3.40
CA LEU A 313 16.57 -5.49 3.65
C LEU A 313 17.86 -6.09 3.09
N LEU A 314 18.27 -5.69 1.88
CA LEU A 314 19.53 -6.15 1.27
C LEU A 314 20.75 -5.77 2.10
N ARG A 315 20.75 -4.61 2.77
CA ARG A 315 21.83 -4.21 3.69
C ARG A 315 21.95 -5.14 4.89
N GLU A 316 20.83 -5.60 5.45
CA GLU A 316 20.83 -6.59 6.52
C GLU A 316 21.29 -7.96 6.01
N PHE A 317 20.84 -8.36 4.81
CA PHE A 317 21.28 -9.60 4.17
C PHE A 317 22.78 -9.60 3.91
N GLY A 318 23.34 -8.48 3.44
CA GLY A 318 24.77 -8.29 3.28
C GLY A 318 25.53 -8.46 4.59
N ALA A 319 25.05 -7.86 5.69
CA ALA A 319 25.68 -7.99 7.00
C ALA A 319 25.67 -9.44 7.53
N LEU A 320 24.53 -10.15 7.39
CA LEU A 320 24.43 -11.56 7.75
C LEU A 320 25.28 -12.45 6.84
N ALA A 321 25.36 -12.16 5.55
CA ALA A 321 26.17 -12.91 4.60
C ALA A 321 27.67 -12.77 4.94
N THR A 322 28.14 -11.56 5.23
CA THR A 322 29.51 -11.33 5.69
C THR A 322 29.80 -12.09 6.99
N GLN A 323 28.90 -12.04 7.96
CA GLN A 323 29.05 -12.79 9.22
C GLN A 323 29.06 -14.31 9.01
N ALA A 324 28.30 -14.80 8.03
CA ALA A 324 28.26 -16.20 7.63
C ALA A 324 29.45 -16.64 6.75
N GLY A 325 30.33 -15.71 6.37
CA GLY A 325 31.43 -15.99 5.43
C GLY A 325 30.99 -16.25 3.99
N LEU A 326 29.78 -15.83 3.63
CA LEU A 326 29.21 -16.00 2.29
C LEU A 326 29.56 -14.80 1.39
N ARG A 327 29.83 -15.09 0.11
CA ARG A 327 30.03 -14.07 -0.92
C ARG A 327 28.80 -14.00 -1.81
N LEU A 328 27.88 -13.10 -1.46
CA LEU A 328 26.66 -12.85 -2.24
C LEU A 328 26.78 -11.55 -3.04
N PRO A 329 26.68 -11.57 -4.38
CA PRO A 329 26.66 -10.34 -5.18
C PRO A 329 25.26 -9.69 -5.13
N LEU A 330 24.87 -9.14 -3.97
CA LEU A 330 23.51 -8.60 -3.73
C LEU A 330 23.30 -7.18 -4.28
N VAL A 331 22.88 -7.00 -5.51
CA VAL A 331 22.71 -5.68 -6.16
C VAL A 331 21.53 -4.87 -5.61
N GLU A 332 21.69 -3.55 -5.55
CA GLU A 332 20.68 -2.60 -5.05
C GLU A 332 19.67 -2.17 -6.14
N GLU A 333 18.46 -1.76 -5.73
CA GLU A 333 17.57 -0.97 -6.58
C GLU A 333 18.16 0.44 -6.74
N VAL A 334 18.50 0.79 -7.99
CA VAL A 334 19.09 2.08 -8.34
C VAL A 334 18.00 3.07 -8.72
N ALA A 335 18.10 4.31 -8.22
CA ALA A 335 17.18 5.37 -8.57
C ALA A 335 17.57 6.02 -9.91
N ALA A 336 16.59 6.16 -10.82
CA ALA A 336 16.83 6.54 -12.21
C ALA A 336 17.26 8.00 -12.42
N ASP A 337 16.91 8.90 -11.49
CA ASP A 337 17.30 10.31 -11.49
C ASP A 337 18.77 10.53 -11.13
N ILE A 338 19.40 9.59 -10.42
CA ILE A 338 20.81 9.67 -10.01
C ILE A 338 21.72 8.65 -10.71
N PHE A 339 21.17 7.85 -11.63
CA PHE A 339 21.93 6.85 -12.35
C PHE A 339 22.82 7.47 -13.43
N MET A 340 24.12 7.19 -13.36
CA MET A 340 25.15 7.79 -14.22
C MET A 340 25.58 6.85 -15.39
N GLY A 341 24.77 5.85 -15.72
CA GLY A 341 25.04 4.96 -16.87
C GLY A 341 26.00 3.80 -16.61
N THR A 342 26.52 3.64 -15.39
CA THR A 342 27.57 2.68 -15.06
C THR A 342 27.15 1.75 -13.92
N PHE A 343 27.62 0.50 -13.98
CA PHE A 343 27.46 -0.50 -12.93
C PHE A 343 28.83 -1.00 -12.44
N THR A 344 28.93 -1.45 -11.20
CA THR A 344 30.17 -2.06 -10.67
C THR A 344 30.25 -3.54 -11.03
N ARG A 345 31.43 -4.15 -10.82
CA ARG A 345 31.67 -5.60 -10.91
C ARG A 345 30.57 -6.46 -10.28
N LYS A 346 30.02 -6.01 -9.16
CA LYS A 346 28.98 -6.73 -8.41
C LYS A 346 27.76 -7.09 -9.28
N TRP A 347 27.39 -6.23 -10.24
CA TRP A 347 26.31 -6.51 -11.19
C TRP A 347 26.67 -7.59 -12.20
N HIS A 348 27.90 -7.60 -12.70
CA HIS A 348 28.43 -8.68 -13.54
C HIS A 348 28.38 -10.02 -12.79
N ASP A 349 28.85 -10.04 -11.56
CA ASP A 349 28.90 -11.27 -10.75
C ASP A 349 27.48 -11.80 -10.48
N ALA A 350 26.53 -10.91 -10.16
CA ALA A 350 25.12 -11.28 -9.99
C ALA A 350 24.51 -11.84 -11.29
N ALA A 351 24.81 -11.24 -12.44
CA ALA A 351 24.32 -11.68 -13.74
C ALA A 351 24.91 -13.04 -14.15
N THR A 352 26.19 -13.26 -13.85
CA THR A 352 26.88 -14.54 -14.06
C THR A 352 26.16 -15.66 -13.30
N VAL A 353 25.83 -15.41 -12.02
CA VAL A 353 25.08 -16.37 -11.20
C VAL A 353 23.68 -16.60 -11.77
N ALA A 354 22.95 -15.53 -12.12
CA ALA A 354 21.61 -15.64 -12.67
C ALA A 354 21.56 -16.47 -13.97
N SER A 355 22.42 -16.16 -14.94
CA SER A 355 22.53 -16.90 -16.19
C SER A 355 22.91 -18.38 -16.00
N THR A 356 23.79 -18.68 -15.04
CA THR A 356 24.21 -20.06 -14.76
C THR A 356 23.08 -20.86 -14.10
N VAL A 357 22.45 -20.29 -13.08
CA VAL A 357 21.41 -20.97 -12.28
C VAL A 357 20.13 -21.17 -13.07
N LEU A 358 19.78 -20.21 -13.94
CA LEU A 358 18.53 -20.21 -14.69
C LEU A 358 18.67 -20.72 -16.11
N ALA A 359 19.83 -21.28 -16.49
CA ALA A 359 20.06 -21.83 -17.82
C ALA A 359 18.93 -22.81 -18.21
N GLY A 360 18.32 -22.58 -19.36
CA GLY A 360 17.22 -23.41 -19.86
C GLY A 360 15.87 -23.23 -19.15
N SER A 361 15.75 -22.38 -18.12
CA SER A 361 14.47 -22.09 -17.45
C SER A 361 13.53 -21.22 -18.31
N LEU A 362 12.26 -21.13 -17.92
CA LEU A 362 11.31 -20.18 -18.52
C LEU A 362 11.78 -18.72 -18.38
N TYR A 363 12.36 -18.35 -17.23
CA TYR A 363 12.87 -16.99 -17.01
C TYR A 363 13.97 -16.63 -18.02
N ALA A 364 14.94 -17.53 -18.19
CA ALA A 364 16.02 -17.33 -19.14
C ALA A 364 15.52 -17.22 -20.59
N ARG A 365 14.49 -18.00 -20.98
CA ARG A 365 13.90 -17.90 -22.32
C ARG A 365 13.05 -16.64 -22.50
N TYR A 366 12.23 -16.27 -21.51
CA TYR A 366 11.32 -15.12 -21.60
C TYR A 366 12.10 -13.80 -21.70
N TYR A 367 13.13 -13.66 -20.86
CA TYR A 367 13.99 -12.49 -20.82
C TYR A 367 15.26 -12.63 -21.64
N ASP A 368 15.40 -13.71 -22.41
CA ASP A 368 16.55 -13.98 -23.30
C ASP A 368 17.90 -13.68 -22.60
N LEU A 369 18.16 -14.40 -21.50
CA LEU A 369 19.37 -14.20 -20.71
C LEU A 369 20.61 -14.69 -21.48
N PRO A 370 21.75 -13.98 -21.39
CA PRO A 370 23.00 -14.47 -21.97
C PRO A 370 23.42 -15.80 -21.35
N GLU A 371 24.12 -16.63 -22.12
CA GLU A 371 24.74 -17.85 -21.61
C GLU A 371 25.90 -17.53 -20.66
N ALA A 372 26.26 -18.47 -19.78
CA ALA A 372 27.39 -18.29 -18.86
C ALA A 372 28.71 -17.97 -19.58
N ALA A 373 28.91 -18.50 -20.79
CA ALA A 373 30.09 -18.23 -21.61
C ALA A 373 30.22 -16.76 -22.01
N TYR A 374 29.10 -16.04 -22.19
CA TYR A 374 29.13 -14.60 -22.46
C TYR A 374 29.77 -13.85 -21.29
N TRP A 375 29.38 -14.16 -20.05
CA TRP A 375 29.92 -13.49 -18.88
C TRP A 375 31.40 -13.81 -18.64
N ALA A 376 31.79 -15.08 -18.82
CA ALA A 376 33.21 -15.48 -18.72
C ALA A 376 34.10 -14.74 -19.73
N ALA A 377 33.60 -14.47 -20.94
CA ALA A 377 34.34 -13.71 -21.96
C ALA A 377 34.40 -12.19 -21.69
N HIS A 378 33.58 -11.68 -20.76
CA HIS A 378 33.47 -10.26 -20.44
C HIS A 378 33.75 -9.99 -18.95
N GLU A 379 34.59 -10.82 -18.34
CA GLU A 379 34.95 -10.67 -16.93
C GLU A 379 35.67 -9.32 -16.70
N PRO A 380 35.21 -8.49 -15.74
CA PRO A 380 35.91 -7.25 -15.42
C PRO A 380 37.33 -7.52 -14.86
N PRO A 381 38.21 -6.51 -14.76
CA PRO A 381 39.55 -6.68 -14.17
C PRO A 381 39.50 -6.86 -12.65
N PRO A 382 40.25 -7.79 -12.04
CA PRO A 382 40.11 -8.13 -10.62
C PRO A 382 40.25 -6.89 -9.73
N GLU A 383 39.55 -6.91 -8.60
CA GLU A 383 39.70 -5.85 -7.59
C GLU A 383 41.18 -5.76 -7.16
N PRO A 384 41.83 -4.58 -7.26
CA PRO A 384 43.20 -4.38 -6.79
C PRO A 384 43.46 -4.91 -5.36
N ALA A 385 44.64 -5.48 -5.13
CA ALA A 385 45.05 -5.95 -3.79
C ALA A 385 45.51 -4.78 -2.89
N GLY A 386 45.07 -4.73 -1.63
CA GLY A 386 45.54 -3.75 -0.64
C GLY A 386 44.56 -3.47 0.51
N PRO A 387 45.02 -2.87 1.65
CA PRO A 387 44.14 -2.52 2.76
C PRO A 387 43.15 -1.42 2.35
N PRO A 388 41.92 -1.45 2.90
CA PRO A 388 40.83 -0.58 2.47
C PRO A 388 41.01 0.82 3.05
N ASP A 389 41.69 1.72 2.34
CA ASP A 389 41.31 3.14 2.41
C ASP A 389 40.09 3.31 1.51
N ALA A 390 38.94 2.82 2.01
CA ALA A 390 37.70 2.65 1.25
C ALA A 390 37.21 3.96 0.63
N SER A 391 37.53 5.10 1.23
CA SER A 391 37.04 6.42 0.81
C SER A 391 37.72 7.01 -0.44
N ARG A 392 38.76 6.39 -1.01
CA ARG A 392 39.55 6.97 -2.12
C ARG A 392 39.74 6.05 -3.33
N ARG A 393 39.15 4.86 -3.32
CA ARG A 393 39.35 3.88 -4.40
C ARG A 393 38.21 3.94 -5.41
N GLU A 394 38.55 4.15 -6.67
CA GLU A 394 37.60 4.04 -7.78
C GLU A 394 37.06 2.59 -7.84
N PRO A 395 35.74 2.38 -7.86
CA PRO A 395 35.16 1.04 -7.95
C PRO A 395 35.46 0.41 -9.30
N VAL A 396 35.72 -0.90 -9.35
CA VAL A 396 35.81 -1.62 -10.63
C VAL A 396 34.44 -1.63 -11.32
N THR A 397 34.39 -1.10 -12.53
CA THR A 397 33.18 -1.03 -13.35
C THR A 397 32.97 -2.31 -14.16
N ALA A 398 31.73 -2.55 -14.58
CA ALA A 398 31.32 -3.67 -15.43
C ALA A 398 30.81 -3.13 -16.79
N ASP A 399 31.73 -2.64 -17.62
CA ASP A 399 31.39 -1.90 -18.85
C ASP A 399 30.59 -2.74 -19.85
N ALA A 400 30.95 -4.03 -20.03
CA ALA A 400 30.21 -4.94 -20.89
C ALA A 400 28.77 -5.17 -20.41
N PHE A 401 28.57 -5.27 -19.09
CA PHE A 401 27.24 -5.38 -18.49
C PHE A 401 26.41 -4.10 -18.74
N ALA A 402 27.02 -2.93 -18.55
CA ALA A 402 26.38 -1.64 -18.82
C ALA A 402 26.00 -1.48 -20.31
N ALA A 403 26.91 -1.85 -21.21
CA ALA A 403 26.68 -1.81 -22.66
C ALA A 403 25.55 -2.74 -23.09
N LEU A 404 25.47 -3.96 -22.53
CA LEU A 404 24.37 -4.87 -22.80
C LEU A 404 23.03 -4.29 -22.32
N CYS A 405 22.97 -3.75 -21.09
CA CYS A 405 21.76 -3.10 -20.58
C CYS A 405 21.30 -1.95 -21.49
N ALA A 406 22.23 -1.10 -21.91
CA ALA A 406 21.95 0.03 -22.80
C ALA A 406 21.47 -0.42 -24.18
N SER A 407 22.09 -1.45 -24.76
CA SER A 407 21.71 -2.00 -26.07
C SER A 407 20.28 -2.56 -26.04
N ARG A 408 19.95 -3.36 -25.02
CA ARG A 408 18.60 -3.93 -24.86
C ARG A 408 17.57 -2.84 -24.59
N ALA A 409 17.91 -1.88 -23.73
CA ALA A 409 17.05 -0.74 -23.45
C ALA A 409 16.76 0.07 -24.72
N ALA A 410 17.77 0.34 -25.56
CA ALA A 410 17.58 1.08 -26.80
C ALA A 410 16.66 0.35 -27.80
N ALA A 411 16.76 -0.98 -27.89
CA ALA A 411 15.91 -1.78 -28.77
C ALA A 411 14.44 -1.81 -28.31
N GLU A 412 14.18 -1.91 -27.00
CA GLU A 412 12.82 -2.06 -26.45
C GLU A 412 12.14 -0.74 -26.07
N ALA A 413 12.89 0.35 -25.85
CA ALA A 413 12.34 1.57 -25.24
C ALA A 413 11.36 2.38 -26.12
N GLN A 414 11.22 2.04 -27.41
CA GLN A 414 10.33 2.70 -28.39
C GLN A 414 10.30 4.23 -28.25
N PRO A 415 11.41 4.93 -28.55
CA PRO A 415 11.52 6.36 -28.31
C PRO A 415 10.50 7.16 -29.14
N SER A 416 9.82 8.11 -28.49
CA SER A 416 8.96 9.08 -29.17
C SER A 416 9.79 10.05 -30.01
N ALA A 417 9.24 10.53 -31.14
CA ALA A 417 9.89 11.46 -32.06
C ALA A 417 10.36 12.80 -31.45
N GLY A 418 9.93 13.13 -30.22
CA GLY A 418 10.28 14.37 -29.50
C GLY A 418 11.43 14.25 -28.49
N GLY A 419 12.14 13.12 -28.46
CA GLY A 419 13.17 12.85 -27.45
C GLY A 419 12.55 12.41 -26.11
N ALA A 420 13.27 11.57 -25.37
CA ALA A 420 12.80 10.99 -24.12
C ALA A 420 13.41 11.70 -22.90
N PRO A 421 12.66 11.87 -21.80
CA PRO A 421 13.24 12.35 -20.54
C PRO A 421 14.37 11.43 -20.09
N TYR A 422 15.51 12.00 -19.66
CA TYR A 422 16.69 11.21 -19.27
C TYR A 422 16.36 10.20 -18.15
N VAL A 423 15.48 10.54 -17.20
CA VAL A 423 15.02 9.64 -16.12
C VAL A 423 14.33 8.40 -16.70
N ALA A 424 13.55 8.56 -17.76
CA ALA A 424 12.85 7.46 -18.40
C ALA A 424 13.83 6.53 -19.13
N VAL A 425 14.84 7.10 -19.81
CA VAL A 425 15.93 6.36 -20.45
C VAL A 425 16.78 5.61 -19.41
N ASN A 426 17.15 6.27 -18.32
CA ASN A 426 17.86 5.62 -17.22
C ASN A 426 17.03 4.48 -16.62
N GLY A 427 15.73 4.69 -16.47
CA GLY A 427 14.80 3.67 -15.99
C GLY A 427 14.75 2.41 -16.86
N THR A 428 14.80 2.54 -18.19
CA THR A 428 14.85 1.38 -19.09
C THR A 428 16.17 0.61 -18.98
N VAL A 429 17.30 1.30 -18.82
CA VAL A 429 18.61 0.66 -18.59
C VAL A 429 18.65 -0.05 -17.24
N ILE A 430 18.14 0.58 -16.18
CA ILE A 430 18.05 -0.02 -14.84
C ILE A 430 17.14 -1.25 -14.86
N GLU A 431 16.03 -1.21 -15.58
CA GLU A 431 15.14 -2.36 -15.70
C GLU A 431 15.84 -3.57 -16.34
N GLN A 432 16.68 -3.35 -17.35
CA GLN A 432 17.49 -4.43 -17.94
C GLN A 432 18.49 -5.01 -16.95
N SER A 433 19.09 -4.17 -16.08
CA SER A 433 19.99 -4.69 -15.04
C SER A 433 19.25 -5.55 -14.01
N GLN A 434 18.01 -5.17 -13.63
CA GLN A 434 17.16 -5.97 -12.75
C GLN A 434 16.82 -7.33 -13.36
N ILE A 435 16.56 -7.38 -14.68
CA ILE A 435 16.29 -8.61 -15.42
C ILE A 435 17.52 -9.52 -15.43
N LEU A 436 18.68 -8.99 -15.87
CA LEU A 436 19.90 -9.78 -16.05
C LEU A 436 20.44 -10.33 -14.73
N THR A 437 20.17 -9.67 -13.62
CA THR A 437 20.61 -10.09 -12.27
C THR A 437 19.53 -10.85 -11.51
N THR A 438 18.32 -11.01 -12.07
CA THR A 438 17.09 -11.45 -11.38
C THR A 438 16.79 -10.65 -10.11
N HIS A 439 17.40 -9.48 -9.99
CA HIS A 439 17.43 -8.65 -8.80
C HIS A 439 17.61 -9.47 -7.50
N ASN A 440 18.66 -10.30 -7.48
CA ASN A 440 19.14 -11.13 -6.36
C ASN A 440 18.43 -12.48 -6.13
N LEU A 441 17.35 -12.80 -6.85
CA LEU A 441 16.63 -14.06 -6.63
C LEU A 441 17.51 -15.29 -6.85
N ALA A 442 18.22 -15.35 -7.98
CA ALA A 442 19.09 -16.48 -8.30
C ALA A 442 20.32 -16.59 -7.36
N PRO A 443 21.07 -15.51 -7.07
CA PRO A 443 22.12 -15.54 -6.05
C PRO A 443 21.64 -16.03 -4.69
N LEU A 444 20.53 -15.50 -4.17
CA LEU A 444 19.98 -15.91 -2.88
C LEU A 444 19.51 -17.36 -2.90
N MET A 445 18.84 -17.79 -3.98
CA MET A 445 18.35 -19.16 -4.10
C MET A 445 19.49 -20.18 -4.07
N ARG A 446 20.55 -19.94 -4.85
CA ARG A 446 21.69 -20.85 -4.97
C ARG A 446 22.49 -20.91 -3.68
N GLU A 447 22.91 -19.76 -3.16
CA GLU A 447 23.89 -19.69 -2.07
C GLU A 447 23.29 -20.04 -0.69
N LEU A 448 21.97 -19.98 -0.55
CA LEU A 448 21.26 -20.33 0.68
C LEU A 448 20.55 -21.69 0.61
N ASP A 449 20.83 -22.49 -0.43
CA ASP A 449 20.25 -23.82 -0.64
C ASP A 449 18.72 -23.80 -0.53
N LEU A 450 18.08 -22.89 -1.26
CA LEU A 450 16.63 -22.67 -1.24
C LEU A 450 15.90 -23.32 -2.42
N THR A 451 16.62 -23.93 -3.37
CA THR A 451 16.06 -24.48 -4.62
C THR A 451 14.88 -25.41 -4.38
N ASP A 452 15.01 -26.43 -3.54
CA ASP A 452 13.94 -27.42 -3.33
C ASP A 452 12.71 -26.80 -2.65
N ARG A 453 12.93 -25.91 -1.68
CA ARG A 453 11.86 -25.20 -0.98
C ARG A 453 11.10 -24.27 -1.93
N LEU A 454 11.81 -23.48 -2.73
CA LEU A 454 11.20 -22.57 -3.70
C LEU A 454 10.53 -23.32 -4.85
N ARG A 455 11.11 -24.42 -5.33
CA ARG A 455 10.46 -25.28 -6.34
C ARG A 455 9.15 -25.86 -5.83
N SER A 456 9.14 -26.33 -4.59
CA SER A 456 7.92 -26.88 -3.96
C SER A 456 6.83 -25.81 -3.80
N ALA A 457 7.20 -24.59 -3.42
CA ALA A 457 6.26 -23.47 -3.25
C ALA A 457 5.94 -22.72 -4.55
N ALA A 458 6.65 -22.98 -5.65
CA ALA A 458 6.57 -22.19 -6.88
C ALA A 458 5.14 -22.03 -7.42
N PRO A 459 4.28 -23.07 -7.48
CA PRO A 459 2.91 -22.91 -7.95
C PRO A 459 2.10 -21.90 -7.13
N GLU A 460 2.21 -21.98 -5.80
CA GLU A 460 1.50 -21.09 -4.87
C GLU A 460 2.02 -19.66 -4.96
N LEU A 461 3.35 -19.48 -5.03
CA LEU A 461 3.98 -18.18 -5.17
C LEU A 461 3.61 -17.51 -6.49
N THR A 462 3.68 -18.23 -7.61
CA THR A 462 3.26 -17.72 -8.91
C THR A 462 1.78 -17.31 -8.89
N ALA A 463 0.90 -18.15 -8.34
CA ALA A 463 -0.53 -17.83 -8.23
C ALA A 463 -0.78 -16.57 -7.39
N ALA A 464 -0.11 -16.45 -6.23
CA ALA A 464 -0.24 -15.28 -5.35
C ALA A 464 0.20 -13.98 -6.06
N VAL A 465 1.30 -14.03 -6.81
CA VAL A 465 1.82 -12.89 -7.58
C VAL A 465 0.85 -12.50 -8.70
N VAL A 466 0.33 -13.47 -9.46
CA VAL A 466 -0.64 -13.21 -10.53
C VAL A 466 -1.93 -12.60 -9.99
N GLN A 467 -2.48 -13.15 -8.91
CA GLN A 467 -3.67 -12.59 -8.28
C GLN A 467 -3.42 -11.16 -7.78
N TRP A 468 -2.25 -10.89 -7.20
CA TRP A 468 -1.88 -9.53 -6.80
C TRP A 468 -1.81 -8.59 -8.01
N LEU A 469 -1.20 -9.03 -9.11
CA LEU A 469 -1.04 -8.25 -10.34
C LEU A 469 -2.41 -7.88 -10.92
N VAL A 470 -3.31 -8.85 -11.05
CA VAL A 470 -4.68 -8.62 -11.56
C VAL A 470 -5.42 -7.63 -10.66
N ARG A 471 -5.43 -7.86 -9.34
CA ARG A 471 -6.05 -6.93 -8.37
C ARG A 471 -5.47 -5.51 -8.48
N ARG A 472 -4.16 -5.38 -8.68
CA ARG A 472 -3.48 -4.09 -8.78
C ARG A 472 -3.86 -3.36 -10.07
N LEU A 473 -3.90 -4.06 -11.19
CA LEU A 473 -4.24 -3.47 -12.50
C LEU A 473 -5.73 -3.13 -12.64
N SER A 474 -6.61 -3.83 -11.92
CA SER A 474 -8.05 -3.51 -11.89
C SER A 474 -8.40 -2.26 -11.06
N GLN A 475 -7.45 -1.71 -10.29
CA GLN A 475 -7.71 -0.51 -9.48
C GLN A 475 -7.58 0.76 -10.34
N PRO A 476 -8.58 1.66 -10.32
CA PRO A 476 -8.48 2.94 -11.02
C PRO A 476 -7.31 3.77 -10.49
N ALA A 477 -6.43 4.19 -11.39
CA ALA A 477 -5.34 5.10 -11.05
C ALA A 477 -5.88 6.55 -10.97
N PRO A 478 -5.67 7.28 -9.86
CA PRO A 478 -6.18 8.65 -9.70
C PRO A 478 -5.46 9.69 -10.58
N SER A 479 -4.32 9.33 -11.18
CA SER A 479 -3.54 10.20 -12.05
C SER A 479 -2.65 9.39 -12.99
N ARG A 480 -2.13 10.06 -14.04
CA ARG A 480 -1.16 9.46 -14.96
C ARG A 480 0.11 8.96 -14.25
N HIS A 481 0.60 9.74 -13.28
CA HIS A 481 1.78 9.34 -12.49
C HIS A 481 1.50 8.07 -11.66
N ALA A 482 0.32 7.98 -11.03
CA ALA A 482 -0.08 6.77 -10.31
C ALA A 482 -0.23 5.56 -11.25
N ALA A 483 -0.70 5.77 -12.49
CA ALA A 483 -0.79 4.72 -13.51
C ALA A 483 0.61 4.21 -13.91
N LEU A 484 1.58 5.10 -14.11
CA LEU A 484 2.97 4.71 -14.39
C LEU A 484 3.58 3.90 -13.24
N ILE A 485 3.34 4.30 -11.99
CA ILE A 485 3.77 3.53 -10.81
C ILE A 485 3.10 2.15 -10.79
N ALA A 486 1.81 2.07 -11.12
CA ALA A 486 1.09 0.79 -11.17
C ALA A 486 1.69 -0.15 -12.23
N VAL A 487 2.01 0.35 -13.41
CA VAL A 487 2.68 -0.42 -14.48
C VAL A 487 4.07 -0.87 -14.05
N LYS A 488 4.88 0.02 -13.47
CA LYS A 488 6.21 -0.34 -12.93
C LYS A 488 6.12 -1.47 -11.91
N ASN A 489 5.20 -1.35 -10.95
CA ASN A 489 5.02 -2.38 -9.92
C ASN A 489 4.46 -3.69 -10.50
N ALA A 490 3.62 -3.62 -11.54
CA ALA A 490 3.14 -4.81 -12.25
C ALA A 490 4.29 -5.51 -12.99
N ALA A 491 5.24 -4.77 -13.57
CA ALA A 491 6.43 -5.34 -14.19
C ALA A 491 7.38 -5.99 -13.16
N TYR A 492 7.52 -5.42 -11.95
CA TYR A 492 8.23 -6.06 -10.83
C TYR A 492 7.57 -7.38 -10.44
N ALA A 493 6.27 -7.37 -10.22
CA ALA A 493 5.50 -8.57 -9.91
C ALA A 493 5.60 -9.61 -11.03
N TRP A 494 5.49 -9.19 -12.29
CA TRP A 494 5.59 -10.08 -13.44
C TRP A 494 6.95 -10.78 -13.50
N ARG A 495 8.07 -10.06 -13.29
CA ARG A 495 9.41 -10.67 -13.21
C ARG A 495 9.47 -11.77 -12.15
N GLN A 496 8.89 -11.52 -10.98
CA GLN A 496 8.82 -12.50 -9.89
C GLN A 496 7.98 -13.71 -10.28
N ALA A 497 6.80 -13.50 -10.88
CA ALA A 497 5.93 -14.57 -11.36
C ALA A 497 6.64 -15.45 -12.40
N ILE A 498 7.35 -14.86 -13.37
CA ILE A 498 8.12 -15.60 -14.37
C ILE A 498 9.30 -16.36 -13.74
N PHE A 499 9.94 -15.80 -12.71
CA PHE A 499 11.01 -16.49 -11.98
C PHE A 499 10.47 -17.75 -11.30
N PHE A 500 9.41 -17.62 -10.49
CA PHE A 500 8.80 -18.77 -9.81
C PHE A 500 8.21 -19.79 -10.80
N ALA A 501 7.53 -19.32 -11.86
CA ALA A 501 7.01 -20.21 -12.92
C ALA A 501 8.13 -20.97 -13.65
N GLY A 502 9.32 -20.37 -13.75
CA GLY A 502 10.51 -21.00 -14.33
C GLY A 502 11.14 -22.08 -13.46
N LEU A 503 10.78 -22.18 -12.18
CA LEU A 503 11.14 -23.30 -11.31
C LEU A 503 10.21 -24.51 -11.50
N GLY A 504 9.02 -24.29 -12.06
CA GLY A 504 8.03 -25.32 -12.35
C GLY A 504 8.27 -26.04 -13.68
N ASP A 505 7.58 -27.16 -13.86
CA ASP A 505 7.60 -27.95 -15.09
C ASP A 505 6.69 -27.36 -16.20
N ALA A 506 6.67 -28.01 -17.36
CA ALA A 506 5.91 -27.55 -18.51
C ALA A 506 4.38 -27.62 -18.31
N ASP A 507 3.87 -28.55 -17.50
CA ASP A 507 2.44 -28.66 -17.20
C ASP A 507 2.00 -27.52 -16.29
N GLN A 508 2.80 -27.19 -15.27
CA GLN A 508 2.59 -26.05 -14.40
C GLN A 508 2.62 -24.72 -15.18
N GLN A 509 3.53 -24.59 -16.16
CA GLN A 509 3.59 -23.40 -17.03
C GLN A 509 2.36 -23.27 -17.95
N ARG A 510 1.80 -24.38 -18.44
CA ARG A 510 0.54 -24.37 -19.20
C ARG A 510 -0.66 -24.01 -18.32
N ALA A 511 -0.77 -24.63 -17.14
CA ALA A 511 -1.83 -24.32 -16.18
C ALA A 511 -1.83 -22.84 -15.76
N LEU A 512 -0.64 -22.24 -15.60
CA LEU A 512 -0.49 -20.80 -15.35
C LEU A 512 -1.10 -19.95 -16.47
N LEU A 513 -0.87 -20.31 -17.74
CA LEU A 513 -1.41 -19.56 -18.88
C LEU A 513 -2.94 -19.59 -18.91
N ASP A 514 -3.53 -20.75 -18.63
CA ASP A 514 -4.98 -20.92 -18.59
C ASP A 514 -5.61 -20.13 -17.44
N GLU A 515 -4.97 -20.17 -16.26
CA GLU A 515 -5.40 -19.38 -15.10
C GLU A 515 -5.26 -17.87 -15.33
N LEU A 516 -4.16 -17.42 -15.95
CA LEU A 516 -3.97 -16.02 -16.33
C LEU A 516 -5.09 -15.55 -17.25
N ARG A 517 -5.40 -16.31 -18.31
CA ARG A 517 -6.49 -15.97 -19.24
C ARG A 517 -7.82 -15.84 -18.51
N ARG A 518 -8.16 -16.83 -17.67
CA ARG A 518 -9.38 -16.81 -16.85
C ARG A 518 -9.47 -15.55 -15.97
N LEU A 519 -8.41 -15.24 -15.23
CA LEU A 519 -8.38 -14.09 -14.33
C LEU A 519 -8.45 -12.75 -15.08
N LEU A 520 -7.83 -12.64 -16.26
CA LEU A 520 -7.93 -11.44 -17.08
C LEU A 520 -9.34 -11.23 -17.63
N ASP A 521 -10.01 -12.30 -18.07
CA ASP A 521 -11.38 -12.25 -18.57
C ASP A 521 -12.35 -11.81 -17.45
N GLU A 522 -12.22 -12.39 -16.25
CA GLU A 522 -13.02 -12.01 -15.07
C GLU A 522 -12.80 -10.55 -14.66
N ALA A 523 -11.54 -10.09 -14.70
CA ALA A 523 -11.17 -8.73 -14.35
C ALA A 523 -11.35 -7.71 -15.48
N ARG A 524 -11.73 -8.16 -16.69
CA ARG A 524 -11.85 -7.35 -17.92
C ARG A 524 -10.58 -6.55 -18.24
N LEU A 525 -9.42 -7.20 -18.11
CA LEU A 525 -8.10 -6.60 -18.32
C LEU A 525 -7.56 -6.87 -19.73
N ASP A 526 -8.32 -6.49 -20.76
CA ASP A 526 -7.96 -6.77 -22.16
C ASP A 526 -6.61 -6.17 -22.57
N ARG A 527 -6.24 -5.02 -21.98
CA ARG A 527 -4.96 -4.35 -22.22
C ARG A 527 -3.74 -5.18 -21.79
N PHE A 528 -3.93 -6.18 -20.94
CA PHE A 528 -2.84 -7.06 -20.48
C PHE A 528 -2.70 -8.33 -21.33
N ARG A 529 -3.64 -8.63 -22.25
CA ARG A 529 -3.59 -9.81 -23.12
C ARG A 529 -2.27 -9.95 -23.90
N PRO A 530 -1.69 -8.87 -24.50
CA PRO A 530 -0.39 -8.96 -25.17
C PRO A 530 0.71 -9.58 -24.32
N THR A 531 0.72 -9.32 -23.01
CA THR A 531 1.71 -9.91 -22.09
C THR A 531 1.52 -11.41 -21.93
N VAL A 532 0.28 -11.88 -21.85
CA VAL A 532 -0.04 -13.31 -21.75
C VAL A 532 0.25 -14.04 -23.07
N ASP A 533 -0.06 -13.43 -24.21
CA ASP A 533 0.26 -14.00 -25.52
C ASP A 533 1.77 -14.08 -25.75
N GLY A 534 2.52 -13.08 -25.28
CA GLY A 534 3.98 -13.12 -25.26
C GLY A 534 4.52 -14.27 -24.41
N LEU A 535 3.94 -14.52 -23.23
CA LEU A 535 4.30 -15.66 -22.40
C LEU A 535 3.97 -16.99 -23.08
N ALA A 536 2.78 -17.10 -23.68
CA ALA A 536 2.35 -18.31 -24.39
C ALA A 536 3.29 -18.66 -25.55
N HIS A 537 3.73 -17.66 -26.31
CA HIS A 537 4.72 -17.83 -27.38
C HIS A 537 6.03 -18.43 -26.85
N VAL A 538 6.56 -17.92 -25.74
CA VAL A 538 7.81 -18.42 -25.13
C VAL A 538 7.65 -19.82 -24.53
N VAL A 539 6.50 -20.10 -23.89
CA VAL A 539 6.18 -21.46 -23.39
C VAL A 539 6.10 -22.45 -24.55
N GLY A 540 5.60 -22.01 -25.72
CA GLY A 540 5.58 -22.77 -26.97
C GLY A 540 6.95 -22.92 -27.66
N GLY A 541 8.03 -22.37 -27.08
CA GLY A 541 9.39 -22.44 -27.64
C GLY A 541 9.77 -21.28 -28.55
N GLY A 542 8.88 -20.31 -28.74
CA GLY A 542 9.16 -19.08 -29.48
C GLY A 542 10.09 -18.13 -28.74
N ARG A 543 10.58 -17.11 -29.46
CA ARG A 543 11.38 -16.01 -28.93
C ARG A 543 10.81 -14.65 -29.34
N PHE A 544 11.01 -13.64 -28.49
CA PHE A 544 10.71 -12.26 -28.83
C PHE A 544 11.72 -11.73 -29.86
N ALA A 545 11.28 -10.77 -30.69
CA ALA A 545 12.17 -9.91 -31.44
C ALA A 545 12.93 -8.94 -30.50
N PRO A 546 14.01 -8.27 -30.97
CA PRO A 546 14.78 -7.35 -30.13
C PRO A 546 13.98 -6.20 -29.51
N ASP A 547 12.84 -5.82 -30.10
CA ASP A 547 11.93 -4.78 -29.60
C ASP A 547 10.91 -5.30 -28.56
N GLY A 548 11.02 -6.57 -28.16
CA GLY A 548 10.15 -7.22 -27.18
C GLY A 548 8.81 -7.70 -27.73
N THR A 549 8.60 -7.70 -29.06
CA THR A 549 7.36 -8.17 -29.69
C THR A 549 7.45 -9.62 -30.19
N VAL A 550 6.30 -10.29 -30.32
CA VAL A 550 6.21 -11.59 -30.98
C VAL A 550 6.17 -11.38 -32.50
N PRO A 551 7.10 -11.97 -33.28
CA PRO A 551 7.08 -11.86 -34.74
C PRO A 551 5.75 -12.35 -35.34
N GLY A 552 5.05 -11.48 -36.07
CA GLY A 552 3.79 -11.82 -36.73
C GLY A 552 2.59 -12.01 -35.80
N GLY A 553 2.68 -11.59 -34.53
CA GLY A 553 1.61 -11.68 -33.54
C GLY A 553 1.49 -10.43 -32.67
N GLU A 554 0.52 -10.45 -31.75
CA GLU A 554 0.23 -9.32 -30.85
C GLU A 554 0.94 -9.42 -29.49
N GLY A 555 1.65 -10.52 -29.23
CA GLY A 555 2.33 -10.77 -27.96
C GLY A 555 3.48 -9.78 -27.69
N ARG A 556 3.66 -9.40 -26.42
CA ARG A 556 4.67 -8.45 -25.96
C ARG A 556 5.32 -8.88 -24.65
N ARG A 557 6.63 -8.65 -24.53
CA ARG A 557 7.34 -8.70 -23.25
C ARG A 557 6.86 -7.55 -22.36
N LEU A 558 6.52 -7.84 -21.10
CA LEU A 558 6.17 -6.79 -20.15
C LEU A 558 7.43 -6.19 -19.52
N LEU A 559 7.58 -4.89 -19.74
CA LEU A 559 8.50 -3.99 -19.06
C LEU A 559 7.70 -2.92 -18.32
N GLY A 560 8.32 -2.27 -17.34
CA GLY A 560 7.73 -1.21 -16.51
C GLY A 560 8.15 0.19 -16.93
N TRP A 561 9.27 0.31 -17.64
CA TRP A 561 9.81 1.56 -18.15
C TRP A 561 9.72 1.63 -19.68
N THR A 562 9.55 2.85 -20.18
CA THR A 562 9.66 3.19 -21.60
C THR A 562 10.19 4.60 -21.72
N ALA A 563 10.88 4.89 -22.82
CA ALA A 563 11.32 6.23 -23.17
C ALA A 563 10.19 7.08 -23.79
N GLY A 564 9.08 6.44 -24.20
CA GLY A 564 7.91 7.07 -24.82
C GLY A 564 6.63 6.91 -24.00
N THR A 565 5.49 6.78 -24.69
CA THR A 565 4.22 6.45 -24.02
C THR A 565 4.13 4.94 -23.85
N HIS A 566 3.85 4.49 -22.62
CA HIS A 566 3.76 3.06 -22.34
C HIS A 566 2.55 2.46 -23.04
N TRP A 567 2.75 1.40 -23.83
CA TRP A 567 1.70 0.78 -24.66
C TRP A 567 0.48 0.32 -23.84
N TYR A 568 0.68 -0.12 -22.59
CA TYR A 568 -0.41 -0.46 -21.66
C TYR A 568 -1.34 0.73 -21.35
N LEU A 569 -0.83 1.96 -21.42
CA LEU A 569 -1.58 3.18 -21.10
C LEU A 569 -2.19 3.86 -22.33
N THR A 570 -1.90 3.39 -23.55
CA THR A 570 -2.37 3.99 -24.81
C THR A 570 -3.63 3.32 -25.38
N GLY A 571 -4.02 2.16 -24.86
CA GLY A 571 -5.26 1.48 -25.24
C GLY A 571 -6.48 1.97 -24.49
#